data_AF-A0AAW0YCS2-F1
#
_entry.id   AF-A0AAW0YCS2-F1
#
_cell.length_a   1.000
_cell.length_b   1.000
_cell.length_c   1.000
_cell.angle_alpha   90.00
_cell.angle_beta   90.00
_cell.angle_gamma   90.00
#
_symmetry.space_group_name_H-M   'P 1'
#
loop_
_entity.id
_entity.type
_entity.pdbx_description
1 polymer ?
#
loop_
_entity_poly.entity_id
_entity_poly.type
_entity_poly.pdbx_seq_one_letter_code
_entity_poly.pdbx_strand_id
1 'polypeptide(L)'
;RDDNKRAMKLLVFLVAVFTVCTTLSPGHIENFEQTDSGYGSILLEWDFIEGDDPLVKYTLVLHEDLSLDIYCPESHCSAPLNDLDACEGGQFELTPYFDNPENGTYAGDVATT
;
A
#
# COMPACT_ATOMS: atom_id res chain seq x y z
N ARG A 1 22.95 31.46 -61.21
CA ARG A 1 24.04 30.76 -60.49
C ARG A 1 24.53 31.73 -59.44
N ASP A 2 24.12 31.68 -58.18
CA ASP A 2 23.43 30.63 -57.43
C ASP A 2 22.37 31.21 -56.49
N ASP A 3 21.28 30.45 -56.35
CA ASP A 3 20.12 30.69 -55.50
C ASP A 3 20.48 30.62 -54.01
N ASN A 4 20.33 31.75 -53.31
CA ASN A 4 20.41 31.80 -51.85
C ASN A 4 19.02 31.50 -51.25
N LYS A 5 18.57 30.25 -51.32
CA LYS A 5 17.33 29.81 -50.67
C LYS A 5 17.63 29.46 -49.20
N ARG A 6 17.44 30.44 -48.31
CA ARG A 6 17.33 30.22 -46.86
C ARG A 6 16.19 29.23 -46.60
N ALA A 7 16.53 27.99 -46.27
CA ALA A 7 15.60 27.02 -45.73
C ALA A 7 15.22 27.45 -44.30
N MET A 8 14.10 28.15 -44.17
CA MET A 8 13.49 28.47 -42.88
C MET A 8 12.81 27.21 -42.36
N LYS A 9 13.53 26.42 -41.55
CA LYS A 9 12.98 25.27 -40.84
C LYS A 9 12.03 25.78 -39.77
N LEU A 10 10.72 25.65 -40.04
CA LEU A 10 9.65 25.90 -39.09
C LEU A 10 9.72 24.82 -38.00
N LEU A 11 10.26 25.16 -36.83
CA LEU A 11 10.21 24.30 -35.64
C LEU A 11 8.79 24.37 -35.07
N VAL A 12 8.01 23.33 -35.26
CA VAL A 12 6.74 23.12 -34.56
C VAL A 12 7.08 22.47 -33.22
N PHE A 13 6.98 23.24 -32.13
CA PHE A 13 7.04 22.70 -30.78
C PHE A 13 5.68 22.06 -30.46
N LEU A 14 5.62 20.72 -30.53
CA LEU A 14 4.52 19.95 -29.97
C LEU A 14 4.53 20.11 -28.45
N VAL A 15 3.64 20.94 -27.92
CA VAL A 15 3.37 21.00 -26.48
C VAL A 15 2.50 19.79 -26.13
N ALA A 16 3.13 18.72 -25.63
CA ALA A 16 2.41 17.62 -25.01
C ALA A 16 1.88 18.10 -23.65
N VAL A 17 0.58 18.35 -23.56
CA VAL A 17 -0.10 18.58 -22.29
C VAL A 17 -0.30 17.22 -21.64
N PHE A 18 0.58 16.86 -20.71
CA PHE A 18 0.40 15.69 -19.86
C PHE A 18 -0.64 16.06 -18.80
N THR A 19 -1.88 15.65 -18.99
CA THR A 19 -2.88 15.68 -17.93
C THR A 19 -2.45 14.64 -16.90
N VAL A 20 -1.86 15.09 -15.79
CA VAL A 20 -1.52 14.23 -14.66
C VAL A 20 -2.85 13.81 -14.06
N CYS A 21 -3.32 12.60 -14.37
CA CYS A 21 -4.38 11.98 -13.60
C CYS A 21 -3.73 11.61 -12.27
N THR A 22 -3.91 12.44 -11.25
CA THR A 22 -3.60 12.03 -9.88
C THR A 22 -4.61 10.95 -9.54
N THR A 23 -4.22 9.70 -9.67
CA THR A 23 -4.96 8.58 -9.09
C THR A 23 -4.99 8.85 -7.59
N LEU A 24 -6.15 9.26 -7.08
CA LEU A 24 -6.40 9.32 -5.65
C LEU A 24 -6.22 7.89 -5.13
N SER A 25 -5.23 7.70 -4.26
CA SER A 25 -4.95 6.42 -3.63
C SER A 25 -5.51 6.48 -2.22
N PRO A 26 -6.26 5.47 -1.75
CA PRO A 26 -6.75 5.45 -0.37
C PRO A 26 -5.62 5.24 0.66
N GLY A 27 -4.41 4.96 0.19
CA GLY A 27 -3.25 4.64 1.01
C GLY A 27 -2.90 3.17 0.89
N HIS A 28 -1.71 2.81 1.34
CA HIS A 28 -1.19 1.44 1.21
C HIS A 28 -0.20 1.11 2.32
N ILE A 29 0.02 -0.18 2.52
CA ILE A 29 0.96 -0.71 3.50
C ILE A 29 2.35 -0.80 2.86
N GLU A 30 3.39 -0.42 3.60
CA GLU A 30 4.80 -0.65 3.26
C GLU A 30 5.51 -1.36 4.41
N ASN A 31 6.66 -1.97 4.11
CA ASN A 31 7.54 -2.59 5.11
C ASN A 31 6.81 -3.56 6.06
N PHE A 32 5.86 -4.33 5.54
CA PHE A 32 5.20 -5.36 6.33
C PHE A 32 6.16 -6.53 6.55
N GLU A 33 6.64 -6.67 7.78
CA GLU A 33 7.67 -7.63 8.13
C GLU A 33 7.47 -8.21 9.54
N GLN A 34 8.07 -9.37 9.76
CA GLN A 34 8.21 -9.98 11.07
C GLN A 34 9.55 -9.54 11.69
N THR A 35 9.52 -8.80 12.80
CA THR A 35 10.74 -8.22 13.42
C THR A 35 11.20 -8.91 14.69
N ASP A 36 10.33 -9.68 15.35
CA ASP A 36 10.70 -10.52 16.50
C ASP A 36 10.14 -11.94 16.35
N SER A 37 10.90 -12.93 16.84
CA SER A 37 10.49 -14.33 16.90
C SER A 37 10.93 -14.94 18.23
N GLY A 38 9.94 -15.24 19.07
CA GLY A 38 10.08 -16.01 20.30
C GLY A 38 9.51 -17.42 20.14
N TYR A 39 9.55 -18.20 21.23
CA TYR A 39 8.91 -19.51 21.28
C TYR A 39 7.38 -19.33 21.28
N GLY A 40 6.76 -19.50 20.10
CA GLY A 40 5.32 -19.35 19.91
C GLY A 40 4.82 -17.92 19.93
N SER A 41 5.71 -16.94 19.72
CA SER A 41 5.33 -15.53 19.61
C SER A 41 6.09 -14.86 18.48
N ILE A 42 5.45 -13.94 17.77
CA ILE A 42 6.13 -13.06 16.82
C ILE A 42 5.64 -11.63 16.99
N LEU A 43 6.42 -10.68 16.51
CA LEU A 43 5.99 -9.30 16.31
C LEU A 43 5.91 -9.02 14.81
N LEU A 44 4.74 -8.60 14.36
CA LEU A 44 4.56 -8.03 13.03
C LEU A 44 4.62 -6.52 13.12
N GLU A 45 5.35 -5.89 12.20
CA GLU A 45 5.43 -4.44 12.06
C GLU A 45 5.14 -4.05 10.63
N TRP A 46 4.51 -2.89 10.45
CA TRP A 46 4.25 -2.32 9.14
C TRP A 46 4.14 -0.80 9.20
N ASP A 47 4.42 -0.16 8.08
CA ASP A 47 4.18 1.26 7.85
C ASP A 47 2.90 1.43 7.02
N PHE A 48 2.16 2.50 7.28
CA PHE A 48 1.02 2.91 6.46
C PHE A 48 1.26 4.27 5.84
N ILE A 49 1.17 4.30 4.51
CA ILE A 49 1.23 5.52 3.73
C ILE A 49 -0.20 6.03 3.54
N GLU A 50 -0.52 7.12 4.24
CA GLU A 50 -1.85 7.73 4.20
C GLU A 50 -2.23 8.21 2.80
N GLY A 51 -3.49 7.96 2.43
CA GLY A 51 -4.09 8.42 1.20
C GLY A 51 -5.32 9.30 1.44
N ASP A 52 -6.22 9.32 0.46
CA ASP A 52 -7.36 10.25 0.47
C ASP A 52 -8.56 9.76 1.29
N ASP A 53 -8.71 8.43 1.44
CA ASP A 53 -9.80 7.82 2.20
C ASP A 53 -9.31 7.43 3.61
N PRO A 54 -10.09 7.73 4.67
CA PRO A 54 -9.69 7.44 6.03
C PRO A 54 -9.57 5.93 6.29
N LEU A 55 -8.44 5.53 6.87
CA LEU A 55 -8.22 4.19 7.38
C LEU A 55 -9.13 3.92 8.59
N VAL A 56 -9.82 2.77 8.56
CA VAL A 56 -10.70 2.30 9.64
C VAL A 56 -9.98 1.29 10.53
N LYS A 57 -9.41 0.26 9.91
CA LYS A 57 -8.78 -0.89 10.56
C LYS A 57 -7.91 -1.66 9.59
N TYR A 58 -7.20 -2.65 10.11
CA TYR A 58 -6.59 -3.72 9.34
C TYR A 58 -7.29 -5.03 9.68
N THR A 59 -7.30 -5.97 8.74
CA THR A 59 -7.57 -7.38 9.00
C THR A 59 -6.32 -8.17 8.66
N LEU A 60 -5.79 -8.85 9.68
CA LEU A 60 -4.69 -9.79 9.55
C LEU A 60 -5.27 -11.20 9.41
N VAL A 61 -4.84 -11.93 8.38
CA VAL A 61 -5.14 -13.34 8.19
C VAL A 61 -3.86 -14.15 8.37
N LEU A 62 -3.97 -15.23 9.14
CA LEU A 62 -2.92 -16.21 9.35
C LEU A 62 -3.41 -17.58 8.87
N HIS A 63 -2.62 -18.26 8.03
CA HIS A 63 -2.89 -19.62 7.52
C HIS A 63 -4.30 -19.85 6.93
N GLU A 64 -4.94 -18.79 6.44
CA GLU A 64 -6.30 -18.77 5.85
C GLU A 64 -7.46 -19.08 6.83
N ASP A 65 -7.20 -19.38 8.10
CA ASP A 65 -8.22 -19.82 9.05
C ASP A 65 -8.39 -18.92 10.29
N LEU A 66 -7.35 -18.16 10.64
CA LEU A 66 -7.40 -17.18 11.72
C LEU A 66 -7.41 -15.76 11.16
N SER A 67 -8.46 -14.99 11.49
CA SER A 67 -8.55 -13.58 11.15
C SER A 67 -8.63 -12.70 12.40
N LEU A 68 -7.82 -11.65 12.46
CA LEU A 68 -7.82 -10.66 13.53
C LEU A 68 -8.02 -9.26 12.96
N ASP A 69 -8.97 -8.53 13.54
CA ASP A 69 -9.10 -7.09 13.28
C ASP A 69 -8.18 -6.29 14.20
N ILE A 70 -7.41 -5.38 13.62
CA ILE A 70 -6.41 -4.56 14.31
C ILE A 70 -6.72 -3.09 14.06
N TYR A 71 -6.74 -2.30 15.14
CA TYR A 71 -6.94 -0.86 15.07
C TYR A 71 -5.63 -0.15 15.39
N CYS A 72 -5.05 0.49 14.39
CA CYS A 72 -3.86 1.31 14.56
C CYS A 72 -3.94 2.51 13.59
N PRO A 73 -4.25 3.72 14.08
CA PRO A 73 -4.37 4.91 13.24
C PRO A 73 -3.03 5.60 12.98
N GLU A 74 -1.93 5.06 13.50
CA GLU A 74 -0.59 5.63 13.37
C GLU A 74 0.04 5.24 12.03
N SER A 75 1.05 6.00 11.60
CA SER A 75 1.78 5.71 10.35
C SER A 75 2.71 4.49 10.47
N HIS A 76 2.98 4.05 11.70
CA HIS A 76 3.77 2.86 11.99
C HIS A 76 3.04 2.05 13.05
N CYS A 77 2.86 0.76 12.80
CA CYS A 77 2.01 -0.11 13.59
C CYS A 77 2.73 -1.41 13.91
N SER A 78 2.41 -1.98 15.06
CA SER A 78 2.91 -3.28 15.47
C SER A 78 1.81 -4.14 16.09
N ALA A 79 1.87 -5.45 15.86
CA ALA A 79 0.94 -6.43 16.41
C ALA A 79 1.70 -7.65 16.97
N PRO A 80 1.70 -7.83 18.31
CA PRO A 80 2.25 -9.05 18.89
C PRO A 80 1.26 -10.20 18.69
N LEU A 81 1.73 -11.27 18.07
CA LEU A 81 1.00 -12.54 17.98
C LEU A 81 1.62 -13.55 18.93
N ASN A 82 0.77 -14.24 19.67
CA ASN A 82 1.15 -15.24 20.65
C ASN A 82 0.42 -16.54 20.35
N ASP A 83 0.83 -17.61 21.05
CA ASP A 83 0.24 -18.94 20.94
C ASP A 83 0.33 -19.52 19.52
N LEU A 84 1.40 -19.18 18.79
CA LEU A 84 1.72 -19.75 17.49
C LEU A 84 2.42 -21.10 17.63
N ASP A 85 2.16 -22.01 16.70
CA ASP A 85 2.87 -23.28 16.64
C ASP A 85 4.35 -23.03 16.30
N ALA A 86 5.22 -23.37 17.25
CA ALA A 86 6.66 -23.17 17.09
C ALA A 86 7.20 -24.06 15.97
N CYS A 87 8.19 -23.55 15.23
CA CYS A 87 8.84 -24.23 14.11
C CYS A 87 7.95 -24.50 12.90
N GLU A 88 6.77 -23.89 12.82
CA GLU A 88 5.95 -23.87 11.61
C GLU A 88 6.13 -22.54 10.86
N GLY A 89 6.19 -22.62 9.52
CA GLY A 89 6.16 -21.42 8.68
C GLY A 89 4.73 -20.95 8.52
N GLY A 90 4.50 -19.65 8.69
CA GLY A 90 3.21 -19.01 8.44
C GLY A 90 3.32 -17.94 7.37
N GLN A 91 2.29 -17.84 6.54
CA GLN A 91 2.07 -16.68 5.68
C GLN A 91 1.08 -15.77 6.39
N PHE A 92 1.44 -14.49 6.48
CA PHE A 92 0.60 -13.46 7.05
C PHE A 92 0.10 -12.55 5.93
N GLU A 93 -1.20 -12.29 5.90
CA GLU A 93 -1.80 -11.35 4.96
C GLU A 93 -2.45 -10.21 5.74
N LEU A 94 -2.02 -8.98 5.48
CA LEU A 94 -2.56 -7.79 6.12
C LEU A 94 -3.31 -6.94 5.10
N THR A 95 -4.58 -6.71 5.36
CA THR A 95 -5.46 -5.92 4.49
C THR A 95 -5.95 -4.67 5.21
N PRO A 96 -5.67 -3.45 4.71
CA PRO A 96 -6.25 -2.22 5.27
C PRO A 96 -7.70 -2.07 4.78
N TYR A 97 -8.56 -1.49 5.63
CA TYR A 97 -9.93 -1.16 5.28
C TYR A 97 -10.17 0.34 5.43
N PHE A 98 -10.76 0.93 4.40
CA PHE A 98 -11.02 2.36 4.30
C PHE A 98 -12.52 2.63 4.34
N ASP A 99 -12.91 3.81 4.82
CA ASP A 99 -14.29 4.26 4.76
C ASP A 99 -14.45 5.37 3.74
N ASN A 100 -15.35 5.19 2.78
CA ASN A 100 -15.70 6.22 1.81
C ASN A 100 -17.19 6.58 1.94
N PRO A 101 -17.55 7.87 2.05
CA PRO A 101 -18.95 8.28 2.19
C PRO A 101 -19.89 7.77 1.08
N GLU A 102 -19.37 7.50 -0.12
CA GLU A 102 -20.14 7.06 -1.28
C GLU A 102 -20.25 5.53 -1.36
N ASN A 103 -19.21 4.80 -0.94
CA ASN A 103 -19.09 3.35 -1.14
C ASN A 103 -19.17 2.53 0.16
N GLY A 104 -19.17 3.19 1.32
CA GLY A 104 -19.03 2.56 2.62
C GLY A 104 -17.61 2.03 2.86
N THR A 105 -17.50 1.04 3.74
CA THR A 105 -16.21 0.42 4.07
C THR A 105 -15.78 -0.59 3.01
N TYR A 106 -14.53 -0.50 2.55
CA TYR A 106 -13.97 -1.40 1.54
C TYR A 106 -12.51 -1.76 1.82
N ALA A 107 -12.04 -2.86 1.23
CA ALA A 107 -10.68 -3.36 1.40
C ALA A 107 -9.69 -2.70 0.42
N GLY A 108 -8.49 -2.40 0.90
CA GLY A 108 -7.34 -2.00 0.10
C GLY A 108 -6.53 -3.19 -0.42
N ASP A 109 -5.33 -2.87 -0.90
CA ASP A 109 -4.37 -3.87 -1.37
C ASP A 109 -3.80 -4.69 -0.20
N VAL A 110 -3.63 -5.99 -0.43
CA VAL A 110 -3.08 -6.92 0.55
C VAL A 110 -1.56 -6.81 0.61
N ALA A 111 -1.01 -6.70 1.81
CA ALA A 111 0.41 -6.89 2.08
C ALA A 111 0.67 -8.29 2.63
N THR A 112 1.76 -8.92 2.22
CA THR A 112 2.15 -10.27 2.63
C THR A 112 3.58 -10.30 3.13
N THR A 113 3.88 -11.12 4.13
CA THR A 113 5.25 -11.43 4.57
C THR A 113 5.50 -12.94 4.63
#